data_AF-A0A9R1E6D2-F1
#
_entry.id   AF-A0A9R1E6D2-F1
#
_cell.length_a   1.000
_cell.length_b   1.000
_cell.length_c   1.000
_cell.angle_alpha   90.00
_cell.angle_beta   90.00
_cell.angle_gamma   90.00
#
_symmetry.space_group_name_H-M   'P 1'
#
loop_
_entity.id
_entity.type
_entity.pdbx_description
1 polymer ?
#
loop_
_entity_poly.entity_id
_entity_poly.type
_entity_poly.pdbx_seq_one_letter_code
_entity_poly.pdbx_strand_id
1 'polypeptide(L)'
;GLEVVDNSYFITEENVGMLKLAKDANTILFDYRIPLAGADTCSALAAASEKNNSNGMVMNGLPISIYAPETVGCAVVDSNGFTAAATSTGGLMNKMTGRIGDSPLIGAGTYACGHCAVSCTGEGEAIIRSTLARDVAAVMEYKGLPLQEAVDFCVKERLDEGFAGLIAVSGTGEVAYGFNCTGMFRGCATEDGFMEVGIWE
;
A
#
# COMPACT_ATOMS: atom_id res chain seq x y z
N GLY A 1 28.95 1.48 1.58
CA GLY A 1 28.35 1.30 0.25
C GLY A 1 26.88 1.64 0.26
N LEU A 2 26.50 2.81 0.80
CA LEU A 2 25.19 3.42 0.66
C LEU A 2 25.45 4.89 0.32
N GLU A 3 24.72 5.42 -0.66
CA GLU A 3 24.78 6.84 -0.98
C GLU A 3 23.96 7.62 0.04
N VAL A 4 24.55 8.67 0.59
CA VAL A 4 23.87 9.59 1.51
C VAL A 4 23.60 10.87 0.73
N VAL A 5 22.33 11.21 0.61
CA VAL A 5 21.87 12.43 -0.05
C VAL A 5 21.44 13.46 1.00
N ASP A 6 21.50 14.74 0.64
CA ASP A 6 20.96 15.81 1.48
C ASP A 6 19.44 15.68 1.61
N ASN A 7 18.88 16.14 2.73
CA ASN A 7 17.42 16.10 2.96
C ASN A 7 16.64 16.85 1.86
N SER A 8 17.23 17.85 1.20
CA SER A 8 16.61 18.54 0.06
C SER A 8 16.25 17.60 -1.08
N TYR A 9 16.89 16.42 -1.18
CA TYR A 9 16.54 15.40 -2.16
C TYR A 9 15.13 14.84 -1.93
N PHE A 10 14.70 14.71 -0.68
CA PHE A 10 13.41 14.14 -0.31
C PHE A 10 12.31 15.19 -0.12
N ILE A 11 12.66 16.48 -0.07
CA ILE A 11 11.71 17.58 0.16
C ILE A 11 11.39 18.22 -1.19
N THR A 12 10.13 18.12 -1.62
CA THR A 12 9.65 18.65 -2.90
C THR A 12 8.57 19.71 -2.67
N GLU A 13 8.34 20.59 -3.63
CA GLU A 13 7.24 21.57 -3.52
C GLU A 13 5.89 20.88 -3.35
N GLU A 14 5.70 19.73 -4.01
CA GLU A 14 4.49 18.92 -3.93
C GLU A 14 4.25 18.35 -2.52
N ASN A 15 5.25 17.72 -1.90
CA ASN A 15 5.06 17.10 -0.58
C ASN A 15 4.96 18.15 0.55
N VAL A 16 5.61 19.31 0.39
CA VAL A 16 5.42 20.47 1.28
C VAL A 16 3.99 21.02 1.15
N GLY A 17 3.47 21.10 -0.07
CA GLY A 17 2.09 21.51 -0.34
C GLY A 17 1.07 20.59 0.32
N MET A 18 1.24 19.27 0.17
CA MET A 18 0.38 18.27 0.80
C MET A 18 0.44 18.32 2.33
N LEU A 19 1.63 18.51 2.90
CA LEU A 19 1.79 18.69 4.35
C LEU A 19 1.06 19.92 4.87
N LYS A 20 1.09 21.03 4.12
CA LYS A 20 0.35 22.24 4.48
C LYS A 20 -1.16 21.99 4.53
N LEU A 21 -1.71 21.34 3.50
CA LEU A 21 -3.13 20.97 3.45
C LEU A 21 -3.52 20.08 4.64
N ALA A 22 -2.71 19.07 4.96
CA ALA A 22 -2.96 18.16 6.06
C ALA A 22 -2.98 18.88 7.43
N LYS A 23 -2.06 19.83 7.62
CA LYS A 23 -2.00 20.66 8.84
C LYS A 23 -3.19 21.59 8.96
N ASP A 24 -3.59 22.24 7.87
CA ASP A 24 -4.74 23.15 7.85
C ASP A 24 -6.05 22.39 8.14
N ALA A 25 -6.16 21.14 7.68
CA ALA A 25 -7.27 20.24 7.97
C ALA A 25 -7.21 19.59 9.37
N ASN A 26 -6.12 19.80 10.13
CA ASN A 26 -5.85 19.19 11.43
C ASN A 26 -6.10 17.66 11.46
N THR A 27 -5.73 16.98 10.39
CA THR A 27 -5.99 15.54 10.20
C THR A 27 -4.75 14.81 9.71
N ILE A 28 -4.71 13.50 9.95
CA ILE A 28 -3.79 12.57 9.30
C ILE A 28 -4.50 12.12 8.03
N LEU A 29 -3.86 12.32 6.87
CA LEU A 29 -4.45 11.90 5.59
C LEU A 29 -4.11 10.43 5.35
N PHE A 30 -5.15 9.63 5.10
CA PHE A 30 -5.02 8.29 4.54
C PHE A 30 -5.27 8.37 3.04
N ASP A 31 -4.45 7.68 2.26
CA ASP A 31 -4.43 7.75 0.80
C ASP A 31 -5.78 7.38 0.13
N TYR A 32 -6.58 6.51 0.77
CA TYR A 32 -7.89 6.07 0.28
C TYR A 32 -9.09 6.74 0.96
N ARG A 33 -8.88 7.64 1.93
CA ARG A 33 -9.96 8.44 2.54
C ARG A 33 -9.95 9.84 1.97
N ILE A 34 -10.21 9.95 0.66
CA ILE A 34 -10.66 11.23 0.13
C ILE A 34 -12.11 11.42 0.60
N PRO A 35 -12.46 12.54 1.23
CA PRO A 35 -13.86 12.85 1.50
C PRO A 35 -14.59 12.85 0.16
N LEU A 36 -15.51 11.89 -0.02
CA LEU A 36 -16.48 11.93 -1.09
C LEU A 36 -17.12 13.32 -1.05
N ALA A 37 -16.93 14.09 -2.11
CA ALA A 37 -17.59 15.38 -2.26
C ALA A 37 -19.10 15.15 -2.16
N GLY A 38 -19.70 15.49 -1.01
CA GLY A 38 -21.13 15.24 -0.79
C GLY A 38 -21.66 15.27 0.63
N ALA A 39 -20.84 15.29 1.69
CA ALA A 39 -21.35 15.51 3.05
C ALA A 39 -20.36 16.28 3.92
N ASP A 40 -20.71 17.56 4.14
CA ASP A 40 -20.38 18.42 5.27
C ASP A 40 -18.92 18.89 5.48
N THR A 41 -18.65 20.08 4.92
CA THR A 41 -17.64 21.10 5.33
C THR A 41 -16.16 20.72 5.12
N CYS A 42 -15.33 21.41 4.33
CA CYS A 42 -15.23 22.85 4.06
C CYS A 42 -15.21 23.18 2.56
N SER A 43 -16.03 24.16 2.22
CA SER A 43 -16.19 24.78 0.92
C SER A 43 -14.88 25.29 0.32
N ALA A 44 -14.67 24.95 -0.95
CA ALA A 44 -14.26 25.82 -2.04
C ALA A 44 -13.05 26.76 -1.82
N LEU A 45 -12.10 26.61 -2.75
CA LEU A 45 -11.09 27.61 -3.16
C LEU A 45 -9.77 27.64 -2.37
N ALA A 46 -8.88 26.72 -2.75
CA ALA A 46 -7.67 27.19 -3.43
C ALA A 46 -7.71 26.62 -4.87
N ALA A 47 -8.66 27.09 -5.68
CA ALA A 47 -8.38 28.11 -6.69
C ALA A 47 -7.27 27.65 -7.65
N ALA A 48 -7.73 27.07 -8.77
CA ALA A 48 -7.24 27.34 -10.11
C ALA A 48 -5.74 27.65 -10.24
N SER A 49 -4.93 26.60 -10.41
CA SER A 49 -3.82 26.70 -11.36
C SER A 49 -4.35 26.29 -12.73
N GLU A 50 -5.04 27.21 -13.39
CA GLU A 50 -5.09 27.18 -14.86
C GLU A 50 -3.68 27.38 -15.40
N LYS A 51 -3.36 26.61 -16.43
CA LYS A 51 -2.10 26.58 -17.22
C LYS A 51 -0.98 25.71 -16.64
N ASN A 52 -1.09 24.40 -16.84
CA ASN A 52 -0.23 23.74 -17.82
C ASN A 52 -0.79 22.37 -18.19
N ASN A 53 -1.01 22.20 -19.49
CA ASN A 53 -1.45 20.96 -20.09
C ASN A 53 -0.27 19.99 -20.14
N SER A 54 -0.22 19.04 -19.22
CA SER A 54 0.60 17.83 -19.33
C SER A 54 -0.11 16.68 -18.63
N ASN A 55 -0.92 15.91 -19.38
CA ASN A 55 -1.34 14.52 -19.15
C ASN A 55 -1.20 13.93 -17.72
N GLY A 56 -1.74 14.60 -16.70
CA GLY A 56 -1.83 14.04 -15.36
C GLY A 56 -3.09 13.18 -15.28
N MET A 57 -2.97 11.93 -14.82
CA MET A 57 -4.15 11.13 -14.52
C MET A 57 -4.95 11.84 -13.42
N VAL A 58 -6.26 11.99 -13.61
CA VAL A 58 -7.18 12.64 -12.67
C VAL A 58 -8.15 11.58 -12.16
N MET A 59 -8.36 11.52 -10.84
CA MET A 59 -9.32 10.63 -10.19
C MET A 59 -10.28 11.47 -9.32
N ASN A 60 -11.60 11.26 -9.44
CA ASN A 60 -12.66 12.05 -8.80
C ASN A 60 -12.50 13.59 -8.88
N GLY A 61 -11.97 14.11 -10.00
CA GLY A 61 -11.74 15.54 -10.19
C GLY A 61 -10.51 16.10 -9.48
N LEU A 62 -9.70 15.25 -8.85
CA LEU A 62 -8.44 15.57 -8.20
C LEU A 62 -7.28 14.93 -8.97
N PRO A 63 -6.13 15.62 -9.14
CA PRO A 63 -4.92 15.01 -9.70
C PRO A 63 -4.53 13.74 -8.94
N ILE A 64 -4.06 12.69 -9.63
CA ILE A 64 -3.61 11.44 -8.99
C ILE A 64 -2.49 11.65 -7.97
N SER A 65 -1.73 12.76 -8.07
CA SER A 65 -0.73 13.16 -7.08
C SER A 65 -1.30 13.48 -5.69
N ILE A 66 -2.61 13.67 -5.58
CA ILE A 66 -3.32 13.81 -4.29
C ILE A 66 -3.57 12.45 -3.64
N TYR A 67 -3.63 11.38 -4.44
CA TYR A 67 -3.77 9.99 -4.05
C TYR A 67 -2.40 9.29 -4.00
N ALA A 68 -1.35 10.00 -3.58
CA ALA A 68 0.00 9.48 -3.63
C ALA A 68 0.13 8.25 -2.69
N PRO A 69 0.29 7.03 -3.23
CA PRO A 69 0.47 5.85 -2.42
C PRO A 69 1.82 5.94 -1.72
N GLU A 70 1.76 6.05 -0.40
CA GLU A 70 2.95 6.25 0.43
C GLU A 70 3.80 5.00 0.55
N THR A 71 3.21 3.83 0.25
CA THR A 71 3.82 2.51 0.43
C THR A 71 3.92 1.77 -0.90
N VAL A 72 5.10 1.25 -1.19
CA VAL A 72 5.39 0.37 -2.32
C VAL A 72 5.90 -0.98 -1.82
N GLY A 73 5.66 -2.01 -2.61
CA GLY A 73 5.92 -3.38 -2.24
C GLY A 73 6.27 -4.26 -3.41
N CYS A 74 7.10 -5.29 -3.18
CA CYS A 74 7.40 -6.33 -4.15
C CYS A 74 7.55 -7.67 -3.43
N ALA A 75 6.92 -8.71 -3.99
CA ALA A 75 7.09 -10.10 -3.58
C ALA A 75 7.48 -10.92 -4.80
N VAL A 76 8.50 -11.76 -4.67
CA VAL A 76 9.07 -12.55 -5.76
C VAL A 76 9.36 -13.98 -5.33
N VAL A 77 9.35 -14.89 -6.31
CA VAL A 77 9.77 -16.28 -6.16
C VAL A 77 10.64 -16.64 -7.36
N ASP A 78 11.74 -17.36 -7.13
CA ASP A 78 12.61 -17.86 -8.20
C ASP A 78 12.24 -19.29 -8.65
N SER A 79 12.92 -19.79 -9.68
CA SER A 79 12.69 -21.15 -10.21
C SER A 79 13.05 -22.28 -9.23
N ASN A 80 13.74 -21.98 -8.13
CA ASN A 80 14.05 -22.94 -7.07
C ASN A 80 13.01 -22.91 -5.93
N GLY A 81 12.01 -22.03 -6.01
CA GLY A 81 11.01 -21.82 -4.98
C GLY A 81 11.49 -20.93 -3.82
N PHE A 82 12.61 -20.20 -3.98
CA PHE A 82 13.04 -19.23 -2.99
C PHE A 82 12.24 -17.95 -3.10
N THR A 83 11.62 -17.55 -2.00
CA THR A 83 10.77 -16.37 -1.94
C THR A 83 11.48 -15.19 -1.26
N ALA A 84 11.14 -13.98 -1.69
CA ALA A 84 11.59 -12.74 -1.05
C ALA A 84 10.50 -11.67 -1.11
N ALA A 85 10.44 -10.82 -0.09
CA ALA A 85 9.54 -9.67 -0.04
C ALA A 85 10.29 -8.42 0.42
N ALA A 86 9.88 -7.27 -0.09
CA ALA A 86 10.35 -5.96 0.35
C ALA A 86 9.19 -4.95 0.31
N THR A 87 9.08 -4.18 1.39
CA THR A 87 8.08 -3.10 1.53
C THR A 87 8.79 -1.83 1.97
N SER A 88 8.48 -0.70 1.36
CA SER A 88 9.05 0.60 1.70
C SER A 88 7.97 1.67 1.72
N THR A 89 8.09 2.63 2.64
CA THR A 89 7.06 3.66 2.83
C THR A 89 7.62 4.96 3.37
N GLY A 90 7.01 6.08 2.98
CA GLY A 90 7.11 7.35 3.70
C GLY A 90 6.29 7.37 5.00
N GLY A 91 5.28 6.49 5.10
CA GLY A 91 4.25 6.47 6.13
C GLY A 91 3.35 7.70 6.10
N LEU A 92 2.32 7.68 6.95
CA LEU A 92 1.21 8.65 6.92
C LEU A 92 1.64 10.12 6.84
N MET A 93 1.02 10.85 5.92
CA MET A 93 1.10 12.31 5.82
C MET A 93 0.67 12.95 7.14
N ASN A 94 1.45 13.93 7.59
CA ASN A 94 1.25 14.61 8.87
C ASN A 94 1.33 13.69 10.11
N LYS A 95 2.03 12.54 10.02
CA LYS A 95 2.31 11.69 11.18
C LYS A 95 3.11 12.42 12.27
N MET A 96 2.91 12.00 13.52
CA MET A 96 3.79 12.39 14.61
C MET A 96 5.23 11.95 14.34
N THR A 97 6.20 12.80 14.64
CA THR A 97 7.61 12.42 14.56
C THR A 97 7.87 11.19 15.43
N GLY A 98 8.51 10.18 14.85
CA GLY A 98 8.77 8.90 15.51
C GLY A 98 7.65 7.85 15.37
N ARG A 99 6.53 8.15 14.71
CA ARG A 99 5.51 7.12 14.39
C ARG A 99 6.08 6.11 13.40
N ILE A 100 6.00 4.83 13.77
CA ILE A 100 6.39 3.68 12.94
C ILE A 100 5.13 2.93 12.51
N GLY A 101 5.01 2.68 11.21
CA GLY A 101 3.91 1.90 10.61
C GLY A 101 4.27 0.42 10.48
N ASP A 102 3.50 -0.31 9.68
CA ASP A 102 3.62 -1.74 9.45
C ASP A 102 4.80 -2.13 8.55
N SER A 103 5.13 -1.31 7.55
CA SER A 103 6.09 -1.68 6.50
C SER A 103 7.46 -2.15 7.01
N PRO A 104 8.10 -1.51 8.01
CA PRO A 104 9.39 -1.97 8.53
C PRO A 104 9.27 -3.10 9.57
N LEU A 105 8.06 -3.52 9.94
CA LEU A 105 7.83 -4.53 10.98
C LEU A 105 7.63 -5.91 10.35
N ILE A 106 8.57 -6.81 10.61
CA ILE A 106 8.54 -8.19 10.09
C ILE A 106 7.31 -8.92 10.62
N GLY A 107 6.57 -9.54 9.69
CA GLY A 107 5.33 -10.23 9.97
C GLY A 107 4.09 -9.33 9.95
N ALA A 108 4.25 -8.00 9.98
CA ALA A 108 3.15 -7.07 9.75
C ALA A 108 3.09 -6.67 8.27
N GLY A 109 3.98 -5.77 7.82
CA GLY A 109 3.98 -5.25 6.45
C GLY A 109 4.85 -6.04 5.47
N THR A 110 5.79 -6.85 5.97
CA THR A 110 6.71 -7.65 5.14
C THR A 110 6.93 -9.01 5.78
N TYR A 111 6.78 -10.09 5.01
CA TYR A 111 7.16 -11.43 5.45
C TYR A 111 7.55 -12.33 4.28
N ALA A 112 8.53 -13.20 4.47
CA ALA A 112 8.89 -14.24 3.50
C ALA A 112 9.35 -15.50 4.22
N CYS A 113 8.90 -16.66 3.73
CA CYS A 113 9.32 -17.97 4.21
C CYS A 113 9.21 -19.00 3.07
N GLY A 114 9.53 -20.27 3.35
CA GLY A 114 9.46 -21.35 2.34
C GLY A 114 8.07 -21.62 1.74
N HIS A 115 7.00 -21.05 2.30
CA HIS A 115 5.64 -21.18 1.76
C HIS A 115 5.28 -20.01 0.84
N CYS A 116 5.55 -18.78 1.26
CA CYS A 116 5.19 -17.58 0.51
C CYS A 116 6.03 -16.35 0.90
N ALA A 117 5.99 -15.33 0.05
CA ALA A 117 6.44 -13.97 0.32
C ALA A 117 5.26 -13.01 0.19
N VAL A 118 5.17 -12.02 1.10
CA VAL A 118 4.04 -11.12 1.25
C VAL A 118 4.53 -9.70 1.53
N SER A 119 3.91 -8.74 0.85
CA SER A 119 4.08 -7.30 1.06
C SER A 119 2.71 -6.66 1.23
N CYS A 120 2.52 -5.90 2.31
CA CYS A 120 1.25 -5.24 2.61
C CYS A 120 1.32 -3.71 2.42
N THR A 121 0.14 -3.10 2.30
CA THR A 121 -0.06 -1.65 2.24
C THR A 121 -1.43 -1.29 2.84
N GLY A 122 -1.57 -0.09 3.40
CA GLY A 122 -2.84 0.41 3.96
C GLY A 122 -2.71 0.96 5.38
N GLU A 123 -3.76 0.76 6.19
CA GLU A 123 -3.82 1.18 7.59
C GLU A 123 -2.82 0.38 8.43
N GLY A 124 -1.63 0.96 8.64
CA GLY A 124 -0.54 0.29 9.35
C GLY A 124 -0.93 -0.24 10.73
N GLU A 125 -1.78 0.47 11.48
CA GLU A 125 -2.27 0.00 12.79
C GLU A 125 -3.09 -1.29 12.67
N ALA A 126 -3.89 -1.45 11.61
CA ALA A 126 -4.66 -2.66 11.38
C ALA A 126 -3.77 -3.82 10.95
N ILE A 127 -2.82 -3.56 10.05
CA ILE A 127 -1.83 -4.54 9.57
C ILE A 127 -0.94 -5.04 10.72
N ILE A 128 -0.54 -4.15 11.64
CA ILE A 128 0.25 -4.51 12.83
C ILE A 128 -0.56 -5.40 13.77
N ARG A 129 -1.80 -5.02 14.09
CA ARG A 129 -2.64 -5.78 15.04
C ARG A 129 -2.93 -7.18 14.54
N SER A 130 -3.12 -7.36 13.24
CA SER A 130 -3.43 -8.65 12.63
C SER A 130 -2.21 -9.47 12.22
N THR A 131 -0.99 -8.89 12.30
CA THR A 131 0.24 -9.49 11.77
C THR A 131 0.05 -9.99 10.33
N LEU A 132 -0.57 -9.16 9.49
CA LEU A 132 -1.20 -9.58 8.24
C LEU A 132 -0.28 -10.40 7.31
N ALA A 133 0.97 -9.95 7.09
CA ALA A 133 1.91 -10.65 6.23
C ALA A 133 2.30 -12.03 6.76
N ARG A 134 2.54 -12.17 8.08
CA ARG A 134 2.83 -13.47 8.70
C ARG A 134 1.61 -14.38 8.67
N ASP A 135 0.42 -13.81 8.83
CA ASP A 135 -0.82 -14.56 8.94
C ASP A 135 -1.18 -15.27 7.64
N VAL A 136 -0.92 -14.68 6.47
CA VAL A 136 -1.06 -15.37 5.17
C VAL A 136 -0.21 -16.65 5.17
N ALA A 137 1.07 -16.55 5.54
CA ALA A 137 1.94 -17.71 5.64
C ALA A 137 1.46 -18.72 6.71
N ALA A 138 0.90 -18.25 7.82
CA ALA A 138 0.42 -19.11 8.90
C ALA A 138 -0.86 -19.86 8.51
N VAL A 139 -1.73 -19.23 7.73
CA VAL A 139 -2.94 -19.84 7.18
C VAL A 139 -2.57 -20.91 6.16
N MET A 140 -1.61 -20.64 5.27
CA MET A 140 -1.09 -21.67 4.36
C MET A 140 -0.47 -22.84 5.14
N GLU A 141 0.40 -22.55 6.11
CA GLU A 141 1.14 -23.56 6.88
C GLU A 141 0.24 -24.42 7.78
N TYR A 142 -0.69 -23.80 8.54
CA TYR A 142 -1.45 -24.48 9.58
C TYR A 142 -2.87 -24.88 9.17
N LYS A 143 -3.47 -24.20 8.19
CA LYS A 143 -4.78 -24.60 7.64
C LYS A 143 -4.67 -25.34 6.31
N GLY A 144 -3.51 -25.34 5.66
CA GLY A 144 -3.31 -25.99 4.36
C GLY A 144 -4.08 -25.32 3.22
N LEU A 145 -4.43 -24.04 3.37
CA LEU A 145 -5.13 -23.30 2.31
C LEU A 145 -4.14 -22.91 1.19
N PRO A 146 -4.59 -22.93 -0.08
CA PRO A 146 -3.80 -22.41 -1.19
C PRO A 146 -3.62 -20.89 -1.09
N LEU A 147 -2.67 -20.32 -1.85
CA LEU A 147 -2.23 -18.93 -1.69
C LEU A 147 -3.40 -17.94 -1.76
N GLN A 148 -4.21 -17.99 -2.83
CA GLN A 148 -5.31 -17.03 -3.01
C GLN A 148 -6.36 -17.15 -1.90
N GLU A 149 -6.74 -18.37 -1.50
CA GLU A 149 -7.69 -18.56 -0.40
C GLU A 149 -7.13 -18.06 0.94
N ALA A 150 -5.83 -18.21 1.17
CA ALA A 150 -5.17 -17.67 2.37
C ALA A 150 -5.17 -16.13 2.38
N VAL A 151 -4.92 -15.51 1.23
CA VAL A 151 -5.01 -14.06 1.04
C VAL A 151 -6.43 -13.57 1.30
N ASP A 152 -7.42 -14.18 0.66
CA ASP A 152 -8.83 -13.81 0.81
C ASP A 152 -9.29 -13.96 2.27
N PHE A 153 -8.90 -15.06 2.94
CA PHE A 153 -9.18 -15.27 4.35
C PHE A 153 -8.58 -14.15 5.23
N CYS A 154 -7.33 -13.76 4.98
CA CYS A 154 -6.67 -12.73 5.80
C CYS A 154 -7.30 -11.36 5.59
N VAL A 155 -7.57 -10.97 4.35
CA VAL A 155 -8.19 -9.67 4.02
C VAL A 155 -9.61 -9.58 4.58
N LYS A 156 -10.38 -10.68 4.51
CA LYS A 156 -11.77 -10.69 4.95
C LYS A 156 -11.95 -10.86 6.45
N GLU A 157 -11.19 -11.76 7.07
CA GLU A 157 -11.47 -12.25 8.43
C GLU A 157 -10.47 -11.77 9.49
N ARG A 158 -9.33 -11.16 9.11
CA ARG A 158 -8.27 -10.75 10.06
C ARG A 158 -8.13 -9.25 10.25
N LEU A 159 -8.69 -8.44 9.36
CA LEU A 159 -8.68 -6.99 9.49
C LEU A 159 -9.85 -6.54 10.36
N ASP A 160 -9.58 -6.23 11.64
CA ASP A 160 -10.55 -5.70 12.60
C ASP A 160 -10.97 -4.26 12.21
N GLU A 161 -11.83 -4.14 11.20
CA GLU A 161 -12.38 -2.91 10.60
C GLU A 161 -11.38 -2.00 9.86
N GLY A 162 -10.13 -2.44 9.71
CA GLY A 162 -9.09 -1.69 9.00
C GLY A 162 -9.09 -1.93 7.49
N PHE A 163 -8.61 -0.95 6.74
CA PHE A 163 -8.44 -1.05 5.29
C PHE A 163 -6.99 -1.39 4.93
N ALA A 164 -6.79 -2.49 4.22
CA ALA A 164 -5.48 -2.89 3.75
C ALA A 164 -5.56 -3.67 2.44
N GLY A 165 -4.41 -3.73 1.77
CA GLY A 165 -4.16 -4.58 0.63
C GLY A 165 -2.82 -5.28 0.77
N LEU A 166 -2.66 -6.39 0.07
CA LEU A 166 -1.41 -7.12 0.02
C LEU A 166 -1.22 -7.80 -1.33
N ILE A 167 0.05 -8.01 -1.66
CA ILE A 167 0.50 -8.88 -2.74
C ILE A 167 1.27 -10.04 -2.13
N ALA A 168 1.14 -11.22 -2.73
CA ALA A 168 1.80 -12.41 -2.28
C ALA A 168 2.21 -13.32 -3.44
N VAL A 169 3.27 -14.09 -3.22
CA VAL A 169 3.70 -15.17 -4.12
C VAL A 169 3.98 -16.43 -3.31
N SER A 170 3.66 -17.60 -3.85
CA SER A 170 3.96 -18.88 -3.22
C SER A 170 5.31 -19.43 -3.68
N GLY A 171 5.89 -20.37 -2.93
CA GLY A 171 7.07 -21.14 -3.36
C GLY A 171 6.84 -21.99 -4.62
N THR A 172 5.58 -22.17 -5.06
CA THR A 172 5.21 -22.92 -6.27
C THR A 172 5.05 -22.05 -7.51
N GLY A 173 5.21 -20.72 -7.40
CA GLY A 173 5.09 -19.78 -8.52
C GLY A 173 3.69 -19.16 -8.68
N GLU A 174 2.78 -19.40 -7.74
CA GLU A 174 1.47 -18.74 -7.74
C GLU A 174 1.64 -17.27 -7.33
N VAL A 175 0.90 -16.38 -8.00
CA VAL A 175 0.79 -14.97 -7.63
C VAL A 175 -0.62 -14.71 -7.11
N ALA A 176 -0.74 -13.93 -6.05
CA ALA A 176 -2.02 -13.56 -5.46
C ALA A 176 -1.98 -12.12 -4.97
N TYR A 177 -3.16 -11.51 -4.91
CA TYR A 177 -3.36 -10.22 -4.27
C TYR A 177 -4.76 -10.19 -3.66
N GLY A 178 -4.95 -9.29 -2.71
CA GLY A 178 -6.25 -9.06 -2.09
C GLY A 178 -6.25 -7.74 -1.35
N PHE A 179 -7.37 -7.03 -1.40
CA PHE A 179 -7.55 -5.74 -0.73
C PHE A 179 -9.02 -5.52 -0.39
N ASN A 180 -9.30 -4.77 0.68
CA ASN A 180 -10.67 -4.39 1.08
C ASN A 180 -10.93 -2.87 0.99
N CYS A 181 -9.99 -2.13 0.39
CA CYS A 181 -10.12 -0.71 0.07
C CYS A 181 -10.73 -0.50 -1.32
N THR A 182 -11.01 0.76 -1.70
CA THR A 182 -11.62 1.09 -3.00
C THR A 182 -10.78 0.60 -4.18
N GLY A 183 -9.46 0.61 -4.06
CA GLY A 183 -8.53 0.07 -5.06
C GLY A 183 -7.11 -0.04 -4.52
N MET A 184 -6.26 -0.73 -5.27
CA MET A 184 -4.86 -0.94 -4.97
C MET A 184 -4.05 -0.98 -6.28
N PHE A 185 -3.12 -0.02 -6.44
CA PHE A 185 -2.15 -0.04 -7.54
C PHE A 185 -1.29 -1.30 -7.45
N ARG A 186 -1.37 -2.15 -8.48
CA ARG A 186 -0.69 -3.45 -8.48
C ARG A 186 -0.32 -3.89 -9.88
N GLY A 187 0.68 -4.76 -9.95
CA GLY A 187 0.98 -5.56 -11.12
C GLY A 187 1.56 -6.91 -10.71
N CYS A 188 1.26 -7.94 -11.47
CA CYS A 188 1.81 -9.28 -11.29
C CYS A 188 2.15 -9.91 -12.64
N ALA A 189 3.10 -10.84 -12.62
CA ALA A 189 3.53 -11.58 -13.79
C ALA A 189 4.09 -12.94 -13.38
N THR A 190 4.00 -13.90 -14.29
CA THR A 190 4.54 -15.26 -14.15
C THR A 190 5.34 -15.64 -15.41
N GLU A 191 6.21 -16.65 -15.29
CA GLU A 191 7.09 -17.08 -16.38
C GLU A 191 6.33 -17.66 -17.59
N ASP A 192 5.15 -18.26 -17.35
CA ASP A 192 4.29 -18.84 -18.39
C ASP A 192 3.55 -17.78 -19.24
N GLY A 193 3.75 -16.50 -18.96
CA GLY A 193 3.27 -15.38 -19.77
C GLY A 193 2.02 -14.71 -19.24
N PHE A 194 1.50 -15.10 -18.09
CA PHE A 194 0.44 -14.31 -17.43
C PHE A 194 1.02 -12.98 -16.91
N MET A 195 0.27 -11.90 -17.13
CA MET A 195 0.59 -10.55 -16.70
C MET A 195 -0.71 -9.78 -16.48
N GLU A 196 -0.79 -9.09 -15.34
CA GLU A 196 -1.91 -8.22 -15.00
C GLU A 196 -1.38 -6.90 -14.41
N VAL A 197 -2.03 -5.79 -14.77
CA VAL A 197 -1.84 -4.49 -14.12
C VAL A 197 -3.21 -3.94 -13.80
N GLY A 198 -3.40 -3.50 -12.56
CA GLY A 198 -4.72 -3.08 -12.08
C GLY A 198 -4.66 -2.04 -10.99
N ILE A 199 -5.80 -1.37 -10.80
CA ILE A 199 -6.06 -0.45 -9.69
C ILE A 199 -7.37 -0.88 -9.01
N TRP A 200 -8.40 -1.15 -9.79
CA TRP A 200 -9.72 -1.54 -9.34
C TRP A 200 -9.94 -3.07 -9.42
N GLU A 201 -11.06 -3.54 -8.88
CA GLU A 201 -11.65 -4.86 -9.21
C GLU A 201 -12.22 -4.88 -10.64
#